data_AF-A0A4Q3F7F3-F1
#
_entry.id   AF-A0A4Q3F7F3-F1
#
_cell.length_a   1.000
_cell.length_b   1.000
_cell.length_c   1.000
_cell.angle_alpha   90.00
_cell.angle_beta   90.00
_cell.angle_gamma   90.00
#
_symmetry.space_group_name_H-M   'P 1'
#
loop_
_entity.id
_entity.type
_entity.pdbx_description
1 polymer ?
#
loop_
_entity_poly.entity_id
_entity_poly.type
_entity_poly.pdbx_seq_one_letter_code
_entity_poly.pdbx_strand_id
1 'polypeptide(L)' 'MATIIIYPQSEEQENLFEQLAKALKVPFEKSEEKPYNPEFVKKIEQGINDAKNGLGRKVTLEELDQLWK' A
#
# COMPACT_ATOMS: atom_id res chain seq x y z
N MET A 1 -26.43 2.06 -7.05
CA MET A 1 -25.95 1.81 -5.68
C MET A 1 -24.43 1.89 -5.69
N ALA A 2 -23.80 2.24 -4.57
CA ALA A 2 -22.35 2.39 -4.48
C ALA A 2 -21.69 1.11 -3.93
N THR A 3 -20.44 0.88 -4.32
CA THR A 3 -19.59 -0.17 -3.73
C THR A 3 -18.93 0.37 -2.46
N ILE A 4 -19.00 -0.40 -1.38
CA ILE A 4 -18.32 -0.08 -0.12
C ILE A 4 -17.12 -1.02 -0.02
N ILE A 5 -15.92 -0.45 0.16
CA ILE A 5 -14.68 -1.19 0.38
C ILE A 5 -14.27 -1.00 1.83
N ILE A 6 -14.00 -2.12 2.52
CA ILE A 6 -13.57 -2.14 3.92
C ILE A 6 -12.11 -2.58 3.95
N TYR A 7 -11.27 -1.91 4.75
CA TYR A 7 -9.84 -2.22 4.92
C TYR A 7 -9.56 -2.70 6.35
N PRO A 8 -9.82 -3.99 6.67
CA PRO A 8 -9.49 -4.56 7.97
C PRO A 8 -8.01 -4.33 8.33
N GLN A 9 -7.74 -4.01 9.59
CA GLN A 9 -6.38 -3.79 10.11
C GLN A 9 -5.90 -4.94 11.02
N SER A 10 -6.72 -5.97 11.22
CA SER A 10 -6.40 -7.17 12.01
C SER A 10 -7.20 -8.39 11.55
N GLU A 11 -6.69 -9.59 11.85
CA GLU A 11 -7.39 -10.86 11.56
C GLU A 11 -8.76 -10.94 12.25
N GLU A 12 -8.89 -10.35 13.44
CA GLU A 12 -10.16 -10.28 14.17
C GLU A 12 -11.21 -9.45 13.42
N GLN A 13 -10.80 -8.32 12.82
CA GLN A 13 -11.69 -7.50 11.99
C GLN A 13 -12.09 -8.22 10.70
N GLU A 14 -11.16 -8.91 10.03
CA GLU A 14 -11.47 -9.71 8.84
C GLU A 14 -12.55 -10.76 9.13
N ASN A 15 -12.36 -11.53 10.21
CA ASN A 15 -13.29 -12.59 10.60
C ASN A 15 -14.67 -12.04 10.96
N LEU A 16 -14.73 -10.89 11.64
CA LEU A 16 -15.99 -10.22 11.95
C LEU A 16 -16.78 -9.86 10.68
N PHE A 17 -16.14 -9.19 9.71
CA PHE A 17 -16.82 -8.79 8.47
C PHE A 17 -17.21 -9.98 7.60
N GLU A 18 -16.42 -11.05 7.59
CA GLU A 18 -16.75 -12.30 6.90
C GLU A 18 -18.02 -12.95 7.48
N GLN A 19 -18.11 -13.04 8.81
CA GLN A 19 -19.29 -13.59 9.49
C GLN A 19 -20.53 -12.74 9.27
N LEU A 20 -20.38 -11.41 9.31
CA LEU A 20 -21.48 -10.47 9.04
C LEU A 20 -21.98 -10.61 7.60
N ALA A 21 -21.10 -10.66 6.61
CA ALA A 21 -21.47 -10.84 5.20
C ALA A 21 -22.21 -12.16 4.98
N LYS A 22 -21.72 -13.26 5.57
CA LYS A 22 -22.39 -14.57 5.53
C LYS A 22 -23.78 -14.54 6.16
N ALA A 23 -23.92 -13.94 7.35
CA ALA A 23 -25.19 -13.84 8.07
C ALA A 23 -26.24 -13.03 7.27
N LEU A 24 -25.80 -11.95 6.61
CA LEU A 24 -26.64 -11.11 5.78
C LEU A 24 -26.85 -11.63 4.36
N LYS A 25 -26.22 -12.77 4.00
CA LYS A 25 -26.21 -13.34 2.65
C LYS A 25 -25.75 -12.35 1.58
N VAL A 26 -24.81 -11.48 1.95
CA VAL A 26 -24.19 -10.51 1.04
C VAL A 26 -23.00 -11.19 0.39
N PRO A 27 -22.90 -11.19 -0.96
CA PRO A 27 -21.72 -11.70 -1.64
C PRO A 27 -20.51 -10.83 -1.33
N PHE A 28 -19.35 -11.46 -1.13
CA PHE A 28 -18.08 -10.78 -0.88
C PHE A 28 -16.94 -11.57 -1.52
N GLU A 29 -15.83 -10.88 -1.75
CA GLU A 29 -14.60 -11.44 -2.28
C GLU A 29 -13.47 -11.15 -1.29
N LYS A 30 -12.61 -12.14 -1.05
CA LYS A 30 -11.36 -11.95 -0.29
C LYS A 30 -10.23 -11.81 -1.30
N SER A 31 -9.63 -10.62 -1.37
CA SER A 31 -8.40 -10.42 -2.13
C SER A 31 -7.21 -10.66 -1.22
N GLU A 32 -6.37 -11.63 -1.56
CA GLU A 32 -5.07 -11.85 -0.93
C GLU A 32 -3.96 -11.02 -1.58
N GLU A 33 -4.29 -10.28 -2.65
CA GLU A 33 -3.33 -9.38 -3.29
C GLU A 33 -3.10 -8.20 -2.36
N LYS A 34 -1.94 -8.21 -1.69
CA LYS A 34 -1.40 -6.99 -1.10
C LYS A 34 -1.30 -5.96 -2.23
N PRO A 35 -1.92 -4.77 -2.10
CA PRO A 35 -2.02 -3.81 -3.20
C PRO A 35 -0.65 -3.34 -3.71
N TYR A 36 0.39 -3.51 -2.90
CA TYR A 36 1.78 -3.25 -3.26
C TYR A 36 2.68 -4.40 -2.84
N ASN A 37 3.69 -4.67 -3.67
CA ASN A 37 4.75 -5.62 -3.34
C ASN A 37 5.44 -5.19 -2.03
N PRO A 38 5.56 -6.05 -1.00
CA PRO A 38 6.17 -5.69 0.27
C PRO A 38 7.60 -5.13 0.16
N GLU A 39 8.41 -5.65 -0.77
CA GLU A 39 9.76 -5.13 -1.02
C GLU A 39 9.73 -3.72 -1.61
N PHE A 40 8.70 -3.40 -2.40
CA PHE A 40 8.49 -2.05 -2.91
C PHE A 40 8.13 -1.09 -1.77
N VAL A 41 7.19 -1.46 -0.90
CA VAL A 41 6.81 -0.65 0.28
C VAL A 41 8.04 -0.38 1.14
N LYS A 42 8.83 -1.41 1.44
CA LYS A 42 10.05 -1.29 2.24
C LYS A 42 11.08 -0.33 1.62
N LYS A 43 11.26 -0.35 0.30
CA LYS A 43 12.15 0.59 -0.41
C LYS A 43 11.67 2.04 -0.29
N ILE A 44 10.36 2.27 -0.38
CA ILE A 44 9.79 3.62 -0.23
C ILE A 44 9.97 4.12 1.21
N GLU A 45 9.66 3.30 2.21
CA GLU A 45 9.87 3.64 3.62
C GLU A 45 11.33 3.97 3.92
N GLN A 46 12.26 3.18 3.37
CA GLN A 46 13.69 3.47 3.47
C GLN A 46 14.03 4.81 2.82
N GLY A 47 13.56 5.09 1.60
CA GLY A 47 13.80 6.38 0.94
C GLY A 47 13.27 7.58 1.72
N ILE A 48 12.11 7.44 2.37
CA ILE A 48 11.55 8.48 3.26
C ILE A 48 12.47 8.70 4.47
N ASN A 49 12.98 7.64 5.08
CA ASN A 49 13.91 7.74 6.21
C ASN A 49 15.26 8.34 5.78
N ASP A 50 15.80 7.92 4.64
CA ASP A 50 17.05 8.44 4.09
C ASP A 50 16.94 9.95 3.79
N ALA A 51 15.81 10.40 3.24
CA ALA A 51 15.52 11.80 3.01
C ALA A 51 15.46 12.61 4.32
N LYS A 52 14.79 12.09 5.35
CA LYS A 52 14.73 12.72 6.69
C LYS A 52 16.11 12.82 7.34
N ASN A 53 16.97 11.82 7.12
CA ASN A 53 18.33 11.77 7.64
C ASN A 53 19.35 12.52 6.77
N GLY A 54 18.91 13.16 5.68
CA GLY A 54 19.79 13.92 4.79
C GLY A 54 20.75 13.05 3.95
N LEU A 55 20.45 11.77 3.78
CA LEU A 55 21.24 10.80 3.00
C LEU A 55 21.01 10.90 1.48
N GLY A 56 20.14 11.82 1.05
CA GLY A 56 19.91 12.10 -0.37
C GLY A 56 21.08 12.83 -1.03
N ARG A 57 21.21 12.69 -2.35
CA ARG A 57 22.16 13.48 -3.15
C ARG A 57 21.45 14.69 -3.77
N LYS A 58 22.12 15.84 -3.79
CA LYS A 58 21.71 16.97 -4.64
C LYS A 58 22.17 16.66 -6.07
N VAL A 59 21.31 16.93 -7.04
CA VAL A 59 21.63 16.82 -8.47
C VAL A 59 21.34 18.15 -9.15
N THR A 60 22.15 18.48 -10.15
CA THR A 60 21.94 19.60 -11.06
C THR A 60 20.88 19.27 -12.12
N LEU A 61 20.42 20.29 -12.85
CA LEU A 61 19.47 20.07 -13.94
C LEU A 61 20.11 19.30 -15.10
N GLU A 62 21.40 19.54 -15.37
CA GLU A 62 22.14 18.78 -16.38
C GLU A 62 22.27 17.30 -16.01
N GLU A 63 22.56 16.99 -14.75
CA GLU A 63 22.61 15.59 -14.27
C GLU A 63 21.25 14.92 -14.30
N LEU A 64 20.18 15.65 -13.94
CA LEU A 64 18.81 15.16 -14.07
C LEU A 64 18.49 14.83 -15.53
N ASP A 65 18.91 15.69 -16.46
CA ASP A 65 18.68 15.51 -17.90
C ASP A 65 19.37 14.26 -18.47
N GLN A 66 20.47 13.82 -17.85
CA GLN A 66 21.19 12.60 -18.25
C GLN A 66 20.56 11.30 -17.74
N LEU A 67 19.70 11.33 -16.72
CA LEU A 67 19.14 10.12 -16.09
C LEU A 67 18.00 9.45 -16.87
N TRP A 68 17.44 10.14 -17.87
CA TRP A 68 16.24 9.73 -18.61
C TRP A 68 16.42 9.78 -20.14
N LYS A 69 17.67 9.95 -20.60
CA LYS A 69 18.10 9.75 -21.99
C LYS A 69 18.68 8.35 -22.16
#